data_AF-A0A151BEL1-F1
#
_entry.id   AF-A0A151BEL1-F1
#
_cell.length_a   1.000
_cell.length_b   1.000
_cell.length_c   1.000
_cell.angle_alpha   90.00
_cell.angle_beta   90.00
_cell.angle_gamma   90.00
#
_symmetry.space_group_name_H-M   'P 1'
#
loop_
_entity.id
_entity.type
_entity.pdbx_description
1 polymer ?
#
loop_
_entity_poly.entity_id
_entity_poly.type
_entity_poly.pdbx_seq_one_letter_code
_entity_poly.pdbx_strand_id
1 'polypeptide(L)' 'MVEVGEGEVTPKDWREAIARRMERVRHKIAVVSGKGGVGKTLVTVNLAVDLAMRGHVGRVGVLDADIHGPCVP' A
#
# COMPACT_ATOMS: atom_id res chain seq x y z
N MET A 1 1.80 -32.72 15.54
CA MET A 1 0.80 -32.85 14.47
C MET A 1 0.03 -31.54 14.45
N VAL A 2 0.55 -30.54 13.74
CA VAL A 2 -0.12 -29.26 13.52
C VAL A 2 -0.56 -29.31 12.07
N GLU A 3 -1.87 -29.40 11.86
CA GLU A 3 -2.46 -29.45 10.52
C GLU A 3 -2.24 -28.09 9.85
N VAL A 4 -1.38 -28.09 8.83
CA VAL A 4 -1.29 -26.99 7.87
C VAL A 4 -2.49 -27.16 6.95
N GLY A 5 -3.55 -26.39 7.20
CA GLY A 5 -4.77 -26.44 6.39
C GLY A 5 -4.47 -26.10 4.93
N GLU A 6 -4.72 -27.07 4.05
CA GLU A 6 -4.72 -26.90 2.61
C GLU A 6 -5.85 -25.94 2.22
N GLY A 7 -5.47 -24.83 1.59
CA GLY A 7 -6.39 -23.91 0.96
C GLY A 7 -5.68 -23.28 -0.22
N GLU A 8 -5.79 -23.90 -1.37
CA GLU A 8 -5.35 -23.34 -2.64
C GLU A 8 -6.16 -22.05 -2.88
N VAL A 9 -5.55 -20.89 -2.59
CA VAL A 9 -6.24 -19.61 -2.66
C VAL A 9 -6.50 -19.28 -4.13
N THR A 10 -7.76 -19.33 -4.55
CA THR A 10 -8.12 -19.03 -5.92
C THR A 10 -7.91 -17.53 -6.19
N PRO A 11 -7.61 -17.09 -7.43
CA PRO A 11 -7.39 -15.66 -7.73
C PRO A 11 -8.55 -14.72 -7.35
N LYS A 12 -9.76 -15.27 -7.21
CA LYS A 12 -10.96 -14.54 -6.77
C LYS A 12 -10.89 -14.16 -5.28
N ASP A 13 -10.31 -15.04 -4.46
CA ASP A 13 -10.27 -14.91 -3.00
C ASP A 13 -9.37 -13.75 -2.55
N TRP A 14 -8.27 -13.49 -3.27
CA TRP A 14 -7.37 -12.37 -2.95
C TRP A 14 -8.03 -11.01 -3.14
N ARG A 15 -8.86 -10.85 -4.17
CA ARG A 15 -9.57 -9.58 -4.41
C ARG A 15 -10.53 -9.28 -3.28
N GLU A 16 -11.29 -10.28 -2.84
CA GLU A 16 -12.22 -10.16 -1.72
C GLU A 16 -11.49 -9.92 -0.40
N ALA A 17 -10.38 -10.63 -0.18
CA ALA A 17 -9.55 -10.45 1.01
C ALA A 17 -8.86 -9.06 1.06
N ILE A 18 -8.51 -8.48 -0.09
CA ILE A 18 -8.01 -7.09 -0.20
C ILE A 18 -9.15 -6.12 0.04
N ALA A 19 -10.31 -6.31 -0.61
CA ALA A 19 -11.47 -5.45 -0.44
C ALA A 19 -11.86 -5.34 1.04
N ARG A 20 -11.99 -6.48 1.74
CA ARG A 20 -12.29 -6.54 3.17
C ARG A 20 -11.26 -5.82 4.04
N ARG A 21 -9.96 -5.89 3.70
CA ARG A 21 -8.91 -5.14 4.41
C ARG A 21 -9.02 -3.64 4.15
N MET A 22 -9.35 -3.26 2.92
CA MET A 22 -9.43 -1.87 2.46
C MET A 22 -10.74 -1.16 2.84
N GLU A 23 -11.76 -1.88 3.31
CA GLU A 23 -13.00 -1.30 3.88
C GLU A 23 -12.71 -0.35 5.05
N ARG A 24 -11.68 -0.65 5.85
CA ARG A 24 -11.29 0.19 7.00
C ARG A 24 -10.52 1.45 6.62
N VAL A 25 -10.06 1.54 5.37
CA VAL A 25 -9.27 2.67 4.85
C VAL A 25 -10.20 3.65 4.16
N ARG A 26 -10.50 4.78 4.85
CA ARG A 26 -11.45 5.80 4.36
C ARG A 26 -10.98 6.52 3.10
N HIS A 27 -9.70 6.87 3.04
CA HIS A 27 -9.12 7.61 1.92
C HIS A 27 -7.92 6.84 1.36
N LYS A 28 -7.89 6.66 0.04
CA LYS A 28 -6.76 6.08 -0.70
C LYS A 28 -6.22 7.15 -1.64
N ILE A 29 -5.00 7.62 -1.41
CA ILE A 29 -4.35 8.68 -2.21
C ILE A 29 -3.22 8.03 -3.00
N ALA A 30 -3.31 8.07 -4.32
CA ALA A 30 -2.25 7.61 -5.20
C ALA A 30 -1.35 8.77 -5.60
N VAL A 31 -0.05 8.67 -5.31
CA VAL A 31 0.96 9.63 -5.75
C VAL A 31 1.71 9.01 -6.93
N VAL A 32 1.48 9.55 -8.13
CA VAL A 32 2.03 9.01 -9.39
C VAL A 32 2.83 10.06 -10.15
N SER A 33 3.71 9.63 -11.04
CA SER A 33 4.47 10.52 -11.93
C SER A 33 4.83 9.82 -13.23
N GLY A 34 4.90 10.58 -14.32
CA GLY A 34 5.32 10.05 -15.62
C GLY A 34 6.83 9.87 -15.82
N LYS A 35 7.68 10.28 -14.87
CA LYS A 35 9.16 10.24 -14.99
C LYS A 35 9.86 9.90 -13.66
N GLY A 36 11.07 9.36 -13.74
CA GLY A 36 11.95 9.15 -12.58
C GLY A 36 12.47 10.47 -11.99
N GLY A 37 12.80 10.49 -10.70
CA GLY A 37 13.48 11.63 -10.07
C GLY A 37 12.61 12.86 -9.74
N VAL A 38 11.31 12.86 -10.02
CA VAL A 38 10.42 14.02 -9.75
C VAL A 38 10.02 14.21 -8.28
N GLY A 39 10.53 13.36 -7.38
CA GLY A 39 10.24 13.47 -5.95
C GLY A 39 8.92 12.85 -5.47
N LYS A 40 8.34 11.87 -6.18
CA LYS A 40 7.14 11.13 -5.72
C LYS A 40 7.22 10.72 -4.25
N THR A 41 8.27 9.99 -3.88
CA THR A 41 8.49 9.49 -2.52
C THR A 41 8.60 10.63 -1.51
N LEU A 42 9.27 11.72 -1.87
CA LEU A 42 9.39 12.91 -1.03
C LEU A 42 8.02 13.52 -0.75
N VAL A 43 7.18 13.67 -1.78
CA VAL A 43 5.82 14.19 -1.63
C VAL A 43 4.97 13.24 -0.80
N THR A 44 5.02 11.92 -1.07
CA THR A 44 4.26 10.91 -0.32
C THR A 44 4.57 10.92 1.17
N VAL A 45 5.85 10.95 1.54
CA VAL A 45 6.28 10.94 2.95
C VAL A 45 5.87 12.23 3.66
N ASN A 46 6.10 13.39 3.05
CA ASN A 46 5.74 14.67 3.67
C ASN A 46 4.22 14.82 3.82
N LEU A 47 3.44 14.38 2.83
CA LEU A 47 1.99 14.34 2.93
C LEU A 47 1.53 13.43 4.07
N ALA A 48 2.14 12.26 4.24
CA ALA A 48 1.81 11.36 5.32
C ALA A 48 2.10 11.96 6.71
N VAL A 49 3.25 12.62 6.85
CA VAL A 49 3.63 13.33 8.08
C VAL A 49 2.66 14.48 8.39
N ASP A 50 2.35 15.31 7.41
CA ASP A 50 1.41 16.43 7.58
C ASP A 50 0.00 15.94 7.97
N LEU A 51 -0.51 14.89 7.31
CA LEU A 51 -1.80 14.28 7.67
C LEU A 51 -1.77 13.71 9.10
N ALA A 52 -0.68 13.05 9.49
CA ALA A 52 -0.54 12.57 10.87
C ALA A 52 -0.58 13.75 11.86
N MET A 53 0.17 14.82 11.60
CA MET A 53 0.21 16.03 12.44
C MET A 53 -1.15 16.75 12.52
N ARG A 54 -2.00 16.66 11.49
CA ARG A 54 -3.36 17.23 11.46
C ARG A 54 -4.42 16.40 12.21
N GLY A 55 -4.00 15.51 13.11
CA GLY A 55 -4.90 14.72 13.95
C GLY A 55 -5.21 13.33 13.40
N HIS A 56 -4.43 12.83 12.43
CA HIS A 56 -4.53 11.45 11.94
C HIS A 56 -3.37 10.56 12.40
N VAL A 57 -2.67 10.92 13.48
CA VAL A 57 -1.61 10.09 14.10
C VAL A 57 -2.08 8.65 14.28
N GLY A 58 -1.27 7.69 13.84
CA GLY A 58 -1.57 6.25 13.91
C GLY A 58 -2.65 5.75 12.93
N ARG A 59 -3.19 6.63 12.07
CA ARG A 59 -4.21 6.29 11.05
C ARG A 59 -3.75 6.49 9.61
N VAL A 60 -2.53 7.00 9.42
CA VAL A 60 -1.92 7.19 8.10
C VAL A 60 -0.93 6.05 7.85
N GLY A 61 -1.03 5.44 6.68
CA GLY A 61 -0.08 4.44 6.20
C GLY A 61 0.42 4.80 4.81
N VAL A 62 1.68 4.45 4.53
CA VAL A 62 2.28 4.57 3.19
C VAL A 62 2.44 3.17 2.63
N LEU A 63 1.94 2.97 1.41
CA LEU A 63 2.18 1.77 0.63
C LEU A 63 3.03 2.17 -0.57
N ASP A 64 4.21 1.58 -0.68
CA ASP A 64 4.99 1.68 -1.90
C ASP A 64 4.51 0.61 -2.89
N ALA A 65 4.07 1.06 -4.06
CA ALA A 65 3.57 0.20 -5.14
C ALA A 65 4.52 0.18 -6.34
N ASP A 66 5.74 0.69 -6.17
CA ASP A 66 6.76 0.64 -7.20
C ASP A 66 7.25 -0.81 -7.39
N ILE A 67 6.73 -1.48 -8.41
CA ILE A 67 7.03 -2.88 -8.76
C ILE A 67 8.39 -3.00 -9.47
N HIS A 68 9.08 -1.90 -9.76
CA HIS A 68 10.33 -1.90 -10.52
C HIS A 68 11.52 -1.35 -9.72
N GLY A 69 12.29 -2.24 -9.07
CA GLY A 69 13.72 -1.98 -8.79
C GLY A 69 14.47 -3.08 -8.00
N PRO A 70 15.65 -3.61 -8.44
CA PRO A 70 16.31 -3.46 -9.74
C PRO A 70 16.24 -4.73 -10.61
N CYS A 71 16.02 -4.55 -11.92
CA CYS A 71 16.36 -5.57 -12.92
C CYS A 71 17.82 -5.38 -13.34
N VAL A 72 18.73 -6.13 -12.72
CA VAL A 72 20.05 -6.54 -13.27
C VAL A 72 20.34 -7.91 -12.64
N PRO A 73 20.79 -8.91 -13.44
CA PRO A 73 20.35 -10.31 -13.41
C PRO A 73 20.89 -11.17 -12.26
#